data_AF-A0A321LTU4-F1
#
_entry.id   AF-A0A321LTU4-F1
#
_cell.length_a   1.000
_cell.length_b   1.000
_cell.length_c   1.000
_cell.angle_alpha   90.00
_cell.angle_beta   90.00
_cell.angle_gamma   90.00
#
_symmetry.space_group_name_H-M   'P 1'
#
loop_
_entity.id
_entity.type
_entity.pdbx_description
1 polymer ?
#
loop_
_entity_poly.entity_id
_entity_poly.type
_entity_poly.pdbx_seq_one_letter_code
_entity_poly.pdbx_strand_id
1 'polypeptide(L)'
;MSRLNEERRVECDGFYDGAHGSPIERGIEEIEGKFEEKKANLQRDAVTNQKRLEAEIKHLDEVGPAVERKVQAVEEKNGEQQLSIVLPVVVVILALFAIISEALLLAPAMDILNVTNEIAQLFTAFGLAAVAGLTFHFVWESFISEAFPNIWKVTIRVVAAMLAFGLVVWGILRGFQVAFAASLNQNPLGDFLSGHPILSSIFFVFITLATPVIAATATHYGAHRMQGWWEWKTAKRKFEALSKRRAQAVKELEAQEKALQLGLKALDEERKQWKSVYSLHHDRGTKHGAKQEPYWIVIAKATFAALFALLAAGWFIFFISPFFVLFPVVAWWAAFLYYRRQWRTPSRIEFFDLEHVQFVIPAKDAHAADRPVGAFGRVRNNKEELPE
;
A
#
# COMPACT_ATOMS: atom_id res chain seq x y z
N MET A 1 -5.81 -4.25 -30.98
CA MET A 1 -6.75 -4.15 -32.12
C MET A 1 -8.11 -3.74 -31.56
N SER A 2 -8.84 -2.83 -32.20
CA SER A 2 -10.18 -2.44 -31.71
C SER A 2 -11.17 -3.59 -31.94
N ARG A 3 -12.15 -3.74 -31.03
CA ARG A 3 -13.24 -4.74 -31.14
C ARG A 3 -13.96 -4.69 -32.50
N LEU A 4 -14.15 -3.46 -32.99
CA LEU A 4 -14.76 -3.16 -34.29
C LEU A 4 -14.01 -3.79 -35.48
N ASN A 5 -12.68 -3.92 -35.39
CA ASN A 5 -11.89 -4.54 -36.45
C ASN A 5 -11.99 -6.06 -36.44
N GLU A 6 -12.24 -6.68 -35.27
CA GLU A 6 -12.44 -8.13 -35.18
C GLU A 6 -13.84 -8.53 -35.66
N GLU A 7 -14.88 -7.79 -35.27
CA GLU A 7 -16.25 -8.04 -35.73
C GLU A 7 -16.38 -7.89 -37.26
N ARG A 8 -15.86 -6.80 -37.83
CA ARG A 8 -15.84 -6.60 -39.29
C ARG A 8 -15.12 -7.74 -40.02
N ARG A 9 -14.11 -8.33 -39.39
CA ARG A 9 -13.36 -9.44 -39.97
C ARG A 9 -14.18 -10.73 -40.00
N VAL A 10 -14.98 -11.00 -38.97
CA VAL A 10 -15.89 -12.16 -38.90
C VAL A 10 -16.99 -12.06 -39.96
N GLU A 11 -17.54 -10.86 -40.17
CA GLU A 11 -18.52 -10.59 -41.24
C GLU A 11 -17.93 -10.89 -42.63
N CYS A 12 -16.73 -10.38 -42.90
CA CYS A 12 -16.03 -10.58 -44.16
C CYS A 12 -15.67 -12.05 -44.39
N ASP A 13 -15.19 -12.74 -43.35
CA ASP A 13 -14.84 -14.16 -43.39
C ASP A 13 -16.08 -15.01 -43.72
N GLY A 14 -17.20 -14.79 -43.02
CA GLY A 14 -18.45 -15.51 -43.26
C GLY A 14 -18.98 -15.32 -44.68
N PHE A 15 -19.02 -14.08 -45.15
CA PHE A 15 -19.48 -13.78 -46.51
C PHE A 15 -18.61 -14.44 -47.59
N TYR A 16 -17.28 -14.34 -47.45
CA TYR A 16 -16.33 -14.92 -48.39
C TYR A 16 -16.47 -16.43 -48.46
N ASP A 17 -16.52 -17.11 -47.32
CA ASP A 17 -16.60 -18.58 -47.26
C ASP A 17 -17.92 -19.09 -47.83
N GLY A 18 -19.04 -18.39 -47.59
CA GLY A 18 -20.34 -18.70 -48.20
C GLY A 18 -20.36 -18.52 -49.72
N ALA A 19 -19.77 -17.43 -50.23
CA ALA A 19 -19.69 -17.16 -51.67
C ALA A 19 -18.86 -18.19 -52.45
N HIS A 20 -17.90 -18.86 -51.78
CA HIS A 20 -17.04 -19.88 -52.37
C HIS A 20 -17.53 -21.32 -52.10
N GLY A 21 -18.73 -21.48 -51.54
CA GLY A 21 -19.31 -22.81 -51.25
C GLY A 21 -18.58 -23.60 -50.17
N SER A 22 -17.84 -22.92 -49.29
CA SER A 22 -17.18 -23.59 -48.16
C SER A 22 -18.22 -24.02 -47.12
N PRO A 23 -18.07 -25.20 -46.48
CA PRO A 23 -18.97 -25.65 -45.43
C PRO A 23 -19.00 -24.66 -44.25
N ILE A 24 -20.20 -24.35 -43.75
CA ILE A 24 -20.40 -23.43 -42.62
C ILE A 24 -19.76 -23.97 -41.34
N GLU A 25 -19.74 -25.29 -41.17
CA GLU A 25 -19.23 -26.00 -40.01
C GLU A 25 -17.76 -25.65 -39.75
N ARG A 26 -16.96 -25.54 -40.82
CA ARG A 26 -15.54 -25.23 -40.72
C ARG A 26 -15.26 -23.86 -40.10
N GLY A 27 -16.03 -22.84 -40.48
CA GLY A 27 -15.87 -21.50 -39.91
C GLY A 27 -16.40 -21.40 -38.48
N ILE A 28 -17.48 -22.13 -38.17
CA ILE A 28 -18.01 -22.23 -36.80
C ILE A 28 -16.99 -22.94 -35.89
N GLU A 29 -16.34 -24.00 -36.36
CA GLU A 29 -15.27 -24.71 -35.65
C GLU A 29 -14.04 -23.83 -35.43
N GLU A 30 -13.64 -23.02 -36.42
CA GLU A 30 -12.53 -22.07 -36.27
C GLU A 30 -12.84 -20.97 -35.23
N ILE A 31 -14.08 -20.45 -35.21
CA ILE A 31 -14.54 -19.51 -34.18
C ILE A 31 -14.52 -20.20 -32.81
N GLU A 32 -15.02 -21.43 -32.72
CA GLU A 32 -15.02 -22.22 -31.48
C GLU A 32 -13.60 -22.44 -30.95
N GLY A 33 -12.66 -22.87 -31.80
CA GLY A 33 -11.26 -23.05 -31.44
C GLY A 33 -10.62 -21.77 -30.89
N LYS A 34 -10.87 -20.62 -31.51
CA LYS A 34 -10.36 -19.32 -31.02
C LYS A 34 -10.91 -18.95 -29.65
N PHE A 35 -12.20 -19.17 -29.40
CA PHE A 35 -12.81 -18.86 -28.11
C PHE A 35 -12.43 -19.86 -27.03
N GLU A 36 -12.24 -21.15 -27.35
CA GLU A 36 -11.71 -22.14 -26.42
C GLU A 36 -10.25 -21.83 -26.04
N GLU A 37 -9.42 -21.38 -26.99
CA GLU A 37 -8.07 -20.88 -26.68
C GLU A 37 -8.12 -19.64 -25.76
N LYS A 38 -8.97 -18.65 -26.08
CA LYS A 38 -9.17 -17.45 -25.22
C LYS A 38 -9.64 -17.83 -23.82
N LYS A 39 -10.57 -18.79 -23.68
CA LYS A 39 -11.04 -19.31 -22.39
C LYS A 39 -9.95 -20.04 -21.63
N ALA A 40 -9.19 -20.92 -22.29
CA ALA A 40 -8.09 -21.66 -21.68
C ALA A 40 -7.00 -20.71 -21.15
N ASN A 41 -6.66 -19.67 -21.91
CA ASN A 41 -5.72 -18.63 -21.49
C ASN A 41 -6.25 -17.86 -20.27
N LEU A 42 -7.51 -17.40 -20.31
CA LEU A 42 -8.14 -16.70 -19.18
C LEU A 42 -8.17 -17.56 -17.91
N GLN A 43 -8.51 -18.85 -18.04
CA GLN A 43 -8.52 -19.80 -16.92
C GLN A 43 -7.11 -20.04 -16.38
N ARG A 44 -6.12 -20.20 -17.25
CA ARG A 44 -4.72 -20.41 -16.83
C ARG A 44 -4.19 -19.22 -16.02
N ASP A 45 -4.45 -18.01 -16.48
CA ASP A 45 -4.03 -16.79 -15.79
C ASP A 45 -4.76 -16.64 -14.45
N ALA A 46 -6.06 -16.92 -14.42
CA ALA A 46 -6.84 -16.88 -13.19
C ALA A 46 -6.37 -17.93 -12.17
N VAL A 47 -6.16 -19.18 -12.58
CA VAL A 47 -5.67 -20.26 -11.70
C VAL A 47 -4.31 -19.92 -11.12
N THR A 48 -3.41 -19.31 -11.90
CA THR A 48 -2.09 -18.91 -11.41
C THR A 48 -2.20 -17.85 -10.32
N ASN A 49 -3.06 -16.85 -10.53
CA ASN A 49 -3.28 -15.78 -9.57
C ASN A 49 -4.03 -16.26 -8.31
N GLN A 50 -5.05 -17.10 -8.47
CA GLN A 50 -5.80 -17.73 -7.39
C GLN A 50 -4.89 -18.57 -6.51
N LYS A 51 -4.09 -19.48 -7.08
CA LYS A 51 -3.13 -20.29 -6.32
C LYS A 51 -2.14 -19.46 -5.52
N ARG A 52 -1.70 -18.31 -6.06
CA ARG A 52 -0.82 -17.38 -5.34
C ARG A 52 -1.53 -16.79 -4.12
N LEU A 53 -2.78 -16.35 -4.27
CA LEU A 53 -3.58 -15.81 -3.17
C LEU A 53 -3.94 -16.88 -2.13
N GLU A 54 -4.29 -18.09 -2.56
CA GLU A 54 -4.53 -19.25 -1.68
C GLU A 54 -3.29 -19.60 -0.86
N ALA A 55 -2.11 -19.61 -1.49
CA ALA A 55 -0.86 -19.86 -0.79
C ALA A 55 -0.55 -18.77 0.24
N GLU A 56 -0.82 -17.50 -0.07
CA GLU A 56 -0.69 -16.38 0.87
C GLU A 56 -1.67 -16.52 2.04
N ILE A 57 -2.94 -16.83 1.77
CA ILE A 57 -3.96 -17.05 2.82
C ILE A 57 -3.55 -18.22 3.71
N LYS A 58 -3.10 -19.34 3.13
CA LYS A 58 -2.64 -20.51 3.87
C LYS A 58 -1.44 -20.17 4.76
N HIS A 59 -0.47 -19.43 4.25
CA HIS A 59 0.67 -18.99 5.05
C HIS A 59 0.24 -18.09 6.22
N LEU A 60 -0.69 -17.16 5.97
CA LEU A 60 -1.25 -16.29 7.02
C LEU A 60 -2.05 -17.09 8.06
N ASP A 61 -2.76 -18.15 7.65
CA ASP A 61 -3.49 -19.06 8.53
C ASP A 61 -2.56 -19.95 9.36
N GLU A 62 -1.40 -20.33 8.85
CA GLU A 62 -0.38 -21.06 9.60
C GLU A 62 0.31 -20.16 10.66
N VAL A 63 0.59 -18.91 10.32
CA VAL A 63 1.30 -17.96 11.20
C VAL A 63 0.36 -17.29 12.20
N GLY A 64 -0.91 -17.07 11.83
CA GLY A 64 -1.92 -16.38 12.63
C GLY A 64 -2.04 -16.91 14.07
N PRO A 65 -2.27 -18.22 14.29
CA PRO A 65 -2.40 -18.80 15.62
C PRO A 65 -1.14 -18.63 16.48
N ALA A 66 0.05 -18.67 15.87
CA ALA A 66 1.30 -18.45 16.60
C ALA A 66 1.44 -17.01 17.08
N VAL A 67 0.97 -16.03 16.30
CA VAL A 67 0.96 -14.62 16.70
C VAL A 67 -0.14 -14.33 17.71
N GLU A 68 -1.32 -14.93 17.56
CA GLU A 68 -2.42 -14.84 18.52
C GLU A 68 -2.02 -15.39 19.89
N ARG A 69 -1.40 -16.58 19.93
CA ARG A 69 -0.85 -17.15 21.17
C ARG A 69 0.18 -16.24 21.82
N LYS A 70 1.00 -15.52 21.03
CA LYS A 70 1.95 -14.53 21.59
C LYS A 70 1.24 -13.33 22.19
N VAL A 71 0.17 -12.85 21.57
CA VAL A 71 -0.65 -11.77 22.15
C VAL A 71 -1.28 -12.23 23.45
N GLN A 72 -1.94 -13.40 23.45
CA GLN A 72 -2.57 -13.99 24.64
C GLN A 72 -1.54 -14.24 25.76
N ALA A 73 -0.38 -14.80 25.44
CA ALA A 73 0.68 -15.03 26.43
C ALA A 73 1.21 -13.73 27.05
N VAL A 74 1.29 -12.64 26.26
CA VAL A 74 1.69 -11.33 26.79
C VAL A 74 0.57 -10.72 27.64
N GLU A 75 -0.69 -10.91 27.27
CA GLU A 75 -1.85 -10.44 28.04
C GLU A 75 -2.01 -11.21 29.36
N GLU A 76 -1.84 -12.53 29.36
CA GLU A 76 -1.85 -13.38 30.55
C GLU A 76 -0.69 -13.05 31.50
N LYS A 77 0.53 -12.85 30.97
CA LYS A 77 1.72 -12.50 31.76
C LYS A 77 1.58 -11.15 32.45
N ASN A 78 0.97 -10.18 31.78
CA ASN A 78 0.96 -8.80 32.24
C ASN A 78 -0.34 -8.45 33.00
N GLY A 79 -1.45 -9.15 32.75
CA GLY A 79 -2.76 -8.86 33.34
C GLY A 79 -3.39 -7.56 32.80
N GLU A 80 -4.71 -7.41 32.96
CA GLU A 80 -5.48 -6.29 32.37
C GLU A 80 -5.00 -4.89 32.83
N GLN A 81 -4.51 -4.76 34.07
CA GLN A 81 -4.03 -3.49 34.61
C GLN A 81 -2.69 -3.00 34.01
N GLN A 82 -1.91 -3.84 33.35
CA GLN A 82 -0.61 -3.46 32.77
C GLN A 82 -0.72 -2.82 31.38
N LEU A 83 -1.91 -2.77 30.79
CA LEU A 83 -2.13 -2.26 29.45
C LEU A 83 -2.16 -0.72 29.37
N SER A 84 -2.20 -0.02 30.51
CA SER A 84 -2.14 1.44 30.57
C SER A 84 -0.70 1.93 30.79
N ILE A 85 -0.19 2.69 29.82
CA ILE A 85 1.14 3.34 29.90
C ILE A 85 1.10 4.65 30.71
N VAL A 86 -0.09 5.22 30.94
CA VAL A 86 -0.24 6.57 31.52
C VAL A 86 0.34 6.63 32.94
N LEU A 87 -0.03 5.68 33.80
CA LEU A 87 0.43 5.65 35.18
C LEU A 87 1.96 5.45 35.29
N PRO A 88 2.59 4.48 34.62
CA PRO A 88 4.06 4.38 34.56
C PRO A 88 4.76 5.66 34.11
N VAL A 89 4.25 6.34 33.07
CA VAL A 89 4.81 7.60 32.57
C VAL A 89 4.71 8.71 33.63
N VAL A 90 3.54 8.86 34.25
CA VAL A 90 3.34 9.86 35.32
C VAL A 90 4.28 9.59 36.49
N VAL A 91 4.44 8.33 36.91
CA VAL A 91 5.35 7.95 38.01
C VAL A 91 6.81 8.31 37.67
N VAL A 92 7.28 8.03 36.45
CA VAL A 92 8.64 8.40 36.01
C VAL A 92 8.82 9.91 35.95
N ILE A 93 7.82 10.66 35.48
CA ILE A 93 7.85 12.13 35.46
C ILE A 93 7.91 12.70 36.88
N LEU A 94 7.09 12.20 37.80
CA LEU A 94 7.11 12.63 39.20
C LEU A 94 8.45 12.32 39.87
N ALA A 95 9.07 11.18 39.55
CA ALA A 95 10.41 10.86 40.03
C ALA A 95 11.48 11.79 39.45
N LEU A 96 11.38 12.17 38.18
CA LEU A 96 12.28 13.17 37.59
C LEU A 96 12.14 14.52 38.32
N PHE A 97 10.91 14.96 38.61
CA PHE A 97 10.69 16.17 39.41
C PHE A 97 11.25 16.06 40.82
N ALA A 98 11.16 14.89 41.47
CA ALA A 98 11.77 14.66 42.78
C ALA A 98 13.30 14.79 42.72
N ILE A 99 13.95 14.21 41.70
CA ILE A 99 15.40 14.34 41.47
C ILE A 99 15.79 15.81 41.23
N ILE A 100 15.03 16.53 40.39
CA ILE A 100 15.29 17.96 40.11
C ILE A 100 15.12 18.78 41.39
N SER A 101 14.07 18.52 42.17
CA SER A 101 13.82 19.21 43.43
C SER A 101 14.95 18.95 44.43
N GLU A 102 15.43 17.73 44.55
CA GLU A 102 16.56 17.43 45.43
C GLU A 102 17.86 18.05 44.90
N ALA A 103 18.09 18.05 43.59
CA ALA A 103 19.25 18.68 42.98
C ALA A 103 19.31 20.19 43.27
N LEU A 104 18.17 20.88 43.19
CA LEU A 104 18.07 22.31 43.54
C LEU A 104 18.39 22.56 45.01
N LEU A 105 17.95 21.67 45.89
CA LEU A 105 18.23 21.80 47.33
C LEU A 105 19.66 21.39 47.71
N LEU A 106 20.28 20.51 46.93
CA LEU A 106 21.63 19.99 47.16
C LEU A 106 22.71 20.87 46.52
N ALA A 107 22.38 21.61 45.45
CA ALA A 107 23.32 22.45 44.70
C ALA A 107 24.11 23.43 45.58
N PRO A 108 23.51 24.19 46.51
CA PRO A 108 24.28 25.13 47.35
C PRO A 108 25.33 24.44 48.24
N ALA A 109 25.10 23.17 48.61
CA ALA A 109 26.04 22.41 49.42
C ALA A 109 27.28 21.95 48.63
N MET A 110 27.23 21.99 47.28
CA MET A 110 28.35 21.59 46.41
C MET A 110 29.54 22.55 46.49
N ASP A 111 29.36 23.74 47.07
CA ASP A 111 30.46 24.68 47.35
C ASP A 111 31.52 24.06 48.29
N ILE A 112 31.11 23.11 49.17
CA ILE A 112 32.04 22.34 50.00
C ILE A 112 33.05 21.55 49.14
N LEU A 113 32.65 21.12 47.93
CA LEU A 113 33.52 20.40 46.98
C LEU A 113 34.30 21.36 46.07
N ASN A 114 34.34 22.66 46.39
CA ASN A 114 34.99 23.70 45.61
C ASN A 114 34.37 23.88 44.19
N VAL A 115 33.10 23.53 44.03
CA VAL A 115 32.33 23.80 42.81
C VAL A 115 31.65 25.15 42.99
N THR A 116 32.22 26.21 42.42
CA THR A 116 31.76 27.59 42.68
C THR A 116 30.77 28.14 41.65
N ASN A 117 30.61 27.48 40.50
CA ASN A 117 29.66 27.90 39.46
C ASN A 117 28.28 27.31 39.74
N GLU A 118 27.25 28.16 39.87
CA GLU A 118 25.86 27.77 40.17
C GLU A 118 25.29 26.71 39.21
N ILE A 119 25.58 26.82 37.91
CA ILE A 119 25.12 25.85 36.90
C ILE A 119 25.85 24.51 37.10
N ALA A 120 27.17 24.56 37.39
CA ALA A 120 27.96 23.37 37.65
C ALA A 120 27.54 22.68 38.95
N GLN A 121 27.18 23.45 39.99
CA GLN A 121 26.63 22.94 41.25
C GLN A 121 25.33 22.18 41.01
N LEU A 122 24.39 22.77 40.25
CA LEU A 122 23.11 22.13 39.91
C LEU A 122 23.31 20.84 39.11
N PHE A 123 24.19 20.86 38.10
CA PHE A 123 24.47 19.68 37.28
C PHE A 123 25.14 18.56 38.09
N THR A 124 26.08 18.91 38.96
CA THR A 124 26.77 17.96 39.84
C THR A 124 25.81 17.34 40.85
N ALA A 125 24.96 18.17 41.47
CA ALA A 125 23.92 17.73 42.39
C ALA A 125 22.89 16.80 41.72
N PHE A 126 22.45 17.15 40.51
CA PHE A 126 21.57 16.31 39.71
C PHE A 126 22.22 14.97 39.36
N GLY A 127 23.48 15.01 38.91
CA GLY A 127 24.26 13.81 38.60
C GLY A 127 24.39 12.88 39.81
N LEU A 128 24.70 13.43 40.99
CA LEU A 128 24.80 12.67 42.23
C LEU A 128 23.47 12.03 42.62
N ALA A 129 22.37 12.80 42.58
CA ALA A 129 21.03 12.29 42.86
C ALA A 129 20.58 11.19 41.86
N ALA A 130 20.89 11.38 40.58
CA ALA A 130 20.58 10.40 39.52
C ALA A 130 21.41 9.12 39.64
N VAL A 131 22.72 9.23 39.88
CA VAL A 131 23.61 8.08 40.12
C VAL A 131 23.18 7.32 41.36
N ALA A 132 22.75 8.03 42.41
CA ALA A 132 22.17 7.41 43.58
C ALA A 132 20.88 6.65 43.25
N GLY A 133 19.92 7.28 42.58
CA GLY A 133 18.69 6.61 42.16
C GLY A 133 18.93 5.34 41.34
N LEU A 134 19.87 5.39 40.39
CA LEU A 134 20.26 4.23 39.58
C LEU A 134 20.96 3.14 40.42
N THR A 135 21.85 3.53 41.33
CA THR A 135 22.53 2.58 42.22
C THR A 135 21.54 1.84 43.11
N PHE A 136 20.58 2.55 43.70
CA PHE A 136 19.50 1.94 44.49
C PHE A 136 18.57 1.08 43.63
N HIS A 137 18.32 1.45 42.37
CA HIS A 137 17.60 0.60 41.42
C HIS A 137 18.34 -0.73 41.17
N PHE A 138 19.65 -0.69 40.94
CA PHE A 138 20.45 -1.91 40.77
C PHE A 138 20.52 -2.77 42.03
N VAL A 139 20.52 -2.15 43.23
CA VAL A 139 20.41 -2.89 44.49
C VAL A 139 19.10 -3.65 44.54
N TRP A 140 17.99 -2.98 44.25
CA TRP A 140 16.66 -3.59 44.20
C TRP A 140 16.64 -4.77 43.22
N GLU A 141 17.17 -4.58 42.02
CA GLU A 141 17.27 -5.63 41.00
C GLU A 141 18.19 -6.78 41.44
N SER A 142 19.25 -6.50 42.21
CA SER A 142 20.17 -7.53 42.75
C SER A 142 19.49 -8.49 43.74
N PHE A 143 18.37 -8.08 44.36
CA PHE A 143 17.60 -8.91 45.28
C PHE A 143 16.56 -9.77 44.57
N ILE A 144 16.00 -9.27 43.45
CA ILE A 144 14.89 -9.91 42.74
C ILE A 144 15.40 -10.79 41.58
N SER A 145 16.42 -10.32 40.87
CA SER A 145 16.88 -10.95 39.63
C SER A 145 17.97 -12.00 39.87
N GLU A 146 17.85 -13.14 39.20
CA GLU A 146 18.90 -14.15 39.11
C GLU A 146 19.92 -13.86 37.99
N ALA A 147 19.69 -12.81 37.18
CA ALA A 147 20.54 -12.48 36.04
C ALA A 147 21.97 -12.05 36.43
N PHE A 148 22.17 -11.58 37.67
CA PHE A 148 23.47 -11.11 38.13
C PHE A 148 24.29 -12.22 38.81
N PRO A 149 25.57 -12.39 38.43
CA PRO A 149 26.51 -13.21 39.19
C PRO A 149 26.61 -12.76 40.65
N ASN A 150 26.85 -13.70 41.57
CA ASN A 150 26.93 -13.41 43.01
C ASN A 150 27.94 -12.31 43.37
N ILE A 151 29.09 -12.25 42.68
CA ILE A 151 30.10 -11.22 42.89
C ILE A 151 29.54 -9.82 42.58
N TRP A 152 28.82 -9.68 41.46
CA TRP A 152 28.19 -8.42 41.06
C TRP A 152 27.11 -7.97 42.05
N LYS A 153 26.31 -8.91 42.57
CA LYS A 153 25.31 -8.61 43.62
C LYS A 153 25.99 -8.04 44.87
N VAL A 154 27.11 -8.62 45.30
CA VAL A 154 27.88 -8.13 46.46
C VAL A 154 28.45 -6.74 46.16
N THR A 155 29.10 -6.54 45.02
CA THR A 155 29.68 -5.24 44.64
C THR A 155 28.65 -4.12 44.63
N ILE A 156 27.49 -4.32 44.01
CA ILE A 156 26.42 -3.31 43.94
C ILE A 156 25.93 -2.94 45.36
N ARG A 157 25.75 -3.93 46.24
CA ARG A 157 25.29 -3.70 47.61
C ARG A 157 26.32 -2.95 48.46
N VAL A 158 27.62 -3.27 48.30
CA VAL A 158 28.70 -2.56 49.00
C VAL A 158 28.78 -1.10 48.52
N VAL A 159 28.75 -0.88 47.20
CA VAL A 159 28.74 0.48 46.62
C VAL A 159 27.53 1.27 47.11
N ALA A 160 26.35 0.67 47.16
CA ALA A 160 25.16 1.32 47.66
C ALA A 160 25.21 1.62 49.17
N ALA A 161 25.81 0.75 49.97
CA ALA A 161 26.02 1.00 51.39
C ALA A 161 26.96 2.19 51.62
N MET A 162 28.06 2.27 50.86
CA MET A 162 28.95 3.43 50.87
C MET A 162 28.24 4.71 50.42
N LEU A 163 27.43 4.61 49.37
CA LEU A 163 26.67 5.75 48.86
C LEU A 163 25.61 6.22 49.85
N ALA A 164 24.88 5.30 50.49
CA ALA A 164 23.91 5.62 51.55
C ALA A 164 24.60 6.31 52.72
N PHE A 165 25.77 5.81 53.14
CA PHE A 165 26.57 6.46 54.18
C PHE A 165 27.00 7.88 53.76
N GLY A 166 27.47 8.05 52.53
CA GLY A 166 27.82 9.36 51.97
C GLY A 166 26.63 10.33 51.96
N LEU A 167 25.45 9.86 51.54
CA LEU A 167 24.21 10.64 51.55
C LEU A 167 23.75 11.01 52.96
N VAL A 168 23.94 10.14 53.96
CA VAL A 168 23.68 10.46 55.37
C VAL A 168 24.61 11.57 55.84
N VAL A 169 25.92 11.44 55.60
CA VAL A 169 26.89 12.50 55.95
C VAL A 169 26.52 13.81 55.26
N TRP A 170 26.12 13.75 53.99
CA TRP A 170 25.70 14.92 53.22
C TRP A 170 24.42 15.56 53.75
N GLY A 171 23.42 14.76 54.13
CA GLY A 171 22.18 15.24 54.75
C GLY A 171 22.42 15.93 56.09
N ILE A 172 23.38 15.44 56.89
CA ILE A 172 23.81 16.08 58.13
C ILE A 172 24.47 17.44 57.85
N LEU A 173 25.44 17.48 56.93
CA LEU A 173 26.13 18.72 56.55
C LEU A 173 25.14 19.77 56.03
N ARG A 174 24.21 19.36 55.16
CA ARG A 174 23.13 20.20 54.64
C ARG A 174 22.23 20.72 55.76
N GLY A 175 21.85 19.88 56.74
CA GLY A 175 21.04 20.31 57.87
C GLY A 175 21.68 21.39 58.73
N PHE A 176 23.00 21.30 58.94
CA PHE A 176 23.77 22.35 59.61
C PHE A 176 23.86 23.63 58.79
N GLN A 177 24.12 23.52 57.48
CA GLN A 177 24.17 24.69 56.59
C GLN A 177 22.83 25.43 56.53
N VAL A 178 21.72 24.70 56.41
CA VAL A 178 20.38 25.31 56.38
C VAL A 178 20.05 25.91 57.74
N ALA A 179 20.40 25.27 58.87
CA ALA A 179 20.21 25.84 60.20
C ALA A 179 21.00 27.14 60.40
N PHE A 180 22.23 27.21 59.87
CA PHE A 180 23.04 28.43 59.88
C PHE A 180 22.45 29.52 58.98
N ALA A 181 22.11 29.21 57.73
CA ALA A 181 21.49 30.16 56.80
C ALA A 181 20.14 30.67 57.33
N ALA A 182 19.37 29.80 57.99
CA ALA A 182 18.14 30.13 58.70
C ALA A 182 18.36 31.15 59.82
N SER A 183 19.45 31.03 60.60
CA SER A 183 19.79 31.98 61.66
C SER A 183 20.09 33.40 61.13
N LEU A 184 20.45 33.52 59.86
CA LEU A 184 20.70 34.80 59.20
C LEU A 184 19.43 35.47 58.66
N ASN A 185 18.32 34.72 58.49
CA ASN A 185 17.20 35.15 57.64
C ASN A 185 15.91 35.56 58.38
N GLN A 186 15.95 35.75 59.71
CA GLN A 186 14.84 36.25 60.57
C GLN A 186 13.42 35.71 60.25
N ASN A 187 13.32 34.47 59.76
CA ASN A 187 12.07 33.82 59.41
C ASN A 187 11.68 32.82 60.51
N PRO A 188 10.38 32.64 60.82
CA PRO A 188 9.93 31.76 61.91
C PRO A 188 10.28 30.28 61.68
N LEU A 189 10.37 29.83 60.42
CA LEU A 189 10.89 28.51 60.07
C LEU A 189 12.40 28.41 60.38
N GLY A 190 13.12 29.52 60.21
CA GLY A 190 14.54 29.60 60.49
C GLY A 190 14.87 29.59 61.99
N ASP A 191 14.03 30.22 62.81
CA ASP A 191 14.16 30.18 64.28
C ASP A 191 13.96 28.75 64.82
N PHE A 192 13.03 27.98 64.25
CA PHE A 192 12.82 26.57 64.61
C PHE A 192 13.99 25.68 64.18
N LEU A 193 14.48 25.83 62.95
CA LEU A 193 15.58 25.02 62.41
C LEU A 193 16.93 25.35 63.08
N SER A 194 17.16 26.60 63.45
CA SER A 194 18.35 27.04 64.18
C SER A 194 18.32 26.64 65.67
N GLY A 195 17.13 26.63 66.30
CA GLY A 195 16.95 26.14 67.67
C GLY A 195 17.11 24.63 67.82
N HIS A 196 16.88 23.85 66.75
CA HIS A 196 16.98 22.38 66.76
C HIS A 196 17.83 21.84 65.59
N PRO A 197 19.16 22.06 65.58
CA PRO A 197 20.03 21.69 64.47
C PRO A 197 20.11 20.17 64.24
N ILE A 198 19.94 19.37 65.29
CA ILE A 198 19.88 17.90 65.20
C ILE A 198 18.61 17.46 64.46
N LEU A 199 17.46 18.08 64.73
CA LEU A 199 16.19 17.75 64.09
C LEU A 199 16.20 18.14 62.60
N SER A 200 16.78 19.30 62.27
CA SER A 200 17.02 19.75 60.90
C SER A 200 17.88 18.74 60.13
N SER A 201 18.99 18.28 60.73
CA SER A 201 19.88 17.28 60.14
C SER A 201 19.17 15.95 59.88
N ILE A 202 18.36 15.45 60.83
CA ILE A 202 17.57 14.23 60.65
C ILE A 202 16.60 14.38 59.48
N PHE A 203 15.88 15.51 59.40
CA PHE A 203 14.94 15.78 58.31
C PHE A 203 15.61 15.78 56.93
N PHE A 204 16.76 16.45 56.80
CA PHE A 204 17.49 16.49 55.53
C PHE A 204 18.14 15.14 55.17
N VAL A 205 18.59 14.35 56.14
CA VAL A 205 18.99 12.95 55.89
C VAL A 205 17.85 12.14 55.30
N PHE A 206 16.64 12.26 55.85
CA PHE A 206 15.48 11.54 55.30
C PHE A 206 15.15 11.97 53.89
N ILE A 207 15.16 13.27 53.57
CA ILE A 207 14.88 13.75 52.21
C ILE A 207 15.97 13.29 51.22
N THR A 208 17.24 13.42 51.61
CA THR A 208 18.39 13.08 50.76
C THR A 208 18.49 11.56 50.51
N LEU A 209 17.99 10.73 51.43
CA LEU A 209 17.87 9.28 51.20
C LEU A 209 16.56 8.88 50.50
N ALA A 210 15.44 9.55 50.79
CA ALA A 210 14.14 9.22 50.21
C ALA A 210 14.12 9.45 48.70
N THR A 211 14.76 10.53 48.22
CA THR A 211 14.75 10.85 46.78
C THR A 211 15.36 9.74 45.91
N PRO A 212 16.57 9.22 46.19
CA PRO A 212 17.12 8.07 45.47
C PRO A 212 16.23 6.81 45.56
N VAL A 213 15.58 6.56 46.70
CA VAL A 213 14.67 5.41 46.87
C VAL A 213 13.40 5.58 46.02
N ILE A 214 12.82 6.77 46.00
CA ILE A 214 11.66 7.10 45.15
C ILE A 214 12.04 7.00 43.67
N ALA A 215 13.20 7.53 43.29
CA ALA A 215 13.74 7.41 41.93
C ALA A 215 13.94 5.94 41.52
N ALA A 216 14.51 5.11 42.40
CA ALA A 216 14.72 3.69 42.16
C ALA A 216 13.42 2.92 41.99
N THR A 217 12.44 3.14 42.86
CA THR A 217 11.13 2.49 42.81
C THR A 217 10.33 2.91 41.58
N ALA A 218 10.32 4.20 41.25
CA ALA A 218 9.68 4.74 40.05
C ALA A 218 10.34 4.21 38.77
N THR A 219 11.67 4.09 38.75
CA THR A 219 12.41 3.54 37.60
C THR A 219 12.10 2.05 37.42
N HIS A 220 12.13 1.28 38.50
CA HIS A 220 11.81 -0.15 38.45
C HIS A 220 10.36 -0.40 37.99
N TYR A 221 9.39 0.31 38.61
CA TYR A 221 7.98 0.22 38.23
C TYR A 221 7.75 0.69 36.78
N GLY A 222 8.32 1.84 36.43
CA GLY A 222 8.18 2.47 35.11
C GLY A 222 8.76 1.59 34.00
N ALA A 223 10.01 1.15 34.14
CA ALA A 223 10.72 0.37 33.14
C ALA A 223 10.00 -0.96 32.85
N HIS A 224 9.63 -1.72 33.88
CA HIS A 224 9.00 -3.02 33.70
C HIS A 224 7.62 -2.89 33.01
N ARG A 225 6.82 -1.92 33.43
CA ARG A 225 5.48 -1.68 32.86
C ARG A 225 5.55 -1.11 31.45
N MET A 226 6.49 -0.20 31.16
CA MET A 226 6.70 0.34 29.82
C MET A 226 7.18 -0.74 28.84
N GLN A 227 8.09 -1.62 29.28
CA GLN A 227 8.53 -2.75 28.47
C GLN A 227 7.38 -3.70 28.17
N GLY A 228 6.61 -4.12 29.19
CA GLY A 228 5.45 -5.00 29.00
C GLY A 228 4.40 -4.40 28.06
N TRP A 229 4.13 -3.11 28.18
CA TRP A 229 3.25 -2.39 27.25
C TRP A 229 3.81 -2.36 25.82
N TRP A 230 5.11 -2.16 25.66
CA TRP A 230 5.75 -2.10 24.34
C TRP A 230 5.75 -3.46 23.65
N GLU A 231 6.01 -4.53 24.40
CA GLU A 231 5.88 -5.92 23.94
C GLU A 231 4.46 -6.22 23.48
N TRP A 232 3.45 -5.88 24.30
CA TRP A 232 2.04 -6.04 23.97
C TRP A 232 1.65 -5.26 22.71
N LYS A 233 2.00 -3.97 22.65
CA LYS A 233 1.67 -3.11 21.50
C LYS A 233 2.29 -3.61 20.21
N THR A 234 3.52 -4.13 20.28
CA THR A 234 4.21 -4.70 19.13
C THR A 234 3.56 -6.00 18.66
N ALA A 235 3.20 -6.89 19.59
CA ALA A 235 2.49 -8.13 19.28
C ALA A 235 1.10 -7.86 18.67
N LYS A 236 0.34 -6.94 19.28
CA LYS A 236 -0.99 -6.55 18.82
C LYS A 236 -0.97 -5.91 17.43
N ARG A 237 -0.01 -5.00 17.15
CA ARG A 237 0.17 -4.43 15.81
C ARG A 237 0.45 -5.48 14.75
N LYS A 238 1.29 -6.48 15.07
CA LYS A 238 1.57 -7.60 14.16
C LYS A 238 0.31 -8.43 13.89
N PHE A 239 -0.45 -8.75 14.93
CA PHE A 239 -1.71 -9.47 14.80
C PHE A 239 -2.73 -8.71 13.93
N GLU A 240 -2.95 -7.43 14.21
CA GLU A 240 -3.87 -6.59 13.45
C GLU A 240 -3.45 -6.47 11.97
N ALA A 241 -2.15 -6.32 11.70
CA ALA A 241 -1.62 -6.28 10.34
C ALA A 241 -1.85 -7.60 9.59
N LEU A 242 -1.60 -8.75 10.23
CA LEU A 242 -1.85 -10.07 9.65
C LEU A 242 -3.34 -10.31 9.39
N SER A 243 -4.20 -10.01 10.36
CA SER A 243 -5.65 -10.14 10.23
C SER A 243 -6.20 -9.27 9.09
N LYS A 244 -5.73 -8.02 9.00
CA LYS A 244 -6.09 -7.12 7.89
C LYS A 244 -5.61 -7.65 6.54
N ARG A 245 -4.37 -8.14 6.46
CA ARG A 245 -3.81 -8.69 5.21
C ARG A 245 -4.56 -9.93 4.76
N ARG A 246 -4.91 -10.82 5.69
CA ARG A 246 -5.74 -12.00 5.43
C ARG A 246 -7.10 -11.60 4.87
N ALA A 247 -7.79 -10.66 5.51
CA ALA A 247 -9.09 -10.19 5.04
C ALA A 247 -9.03 -9.55 3.65
N GLN A 248 -7.93 -8.87 3.31
CA GLN A 248 -7.68 -8.34 1.98
C GLN A 248 -7.45 -9.46 0.96
N ALA A 249 -6.57 -10.42 1.26
CA ALA A 249 -6.28 -11.54 0.38
C ALA A 249 -7.52 -12.38 0.04
N VAL A 250 -8.39 -12.64 1.03
CA VAL A 250 -9.69 -13.33 0.83
C VAL A 250 -10.59 -12.53 -0.12
N LYS A 251 -10.70 -11.22 0.08
CA LYS A 251 -11.50 -10.36 -0.80
C LYS A 251 -10.95 -10.29 -2.22
N GLU A 252 -9.63 -10.26 -2.37
CA GLU A 252 -8.97 -10.29 -3.68
C GLU A 252 -9.23 -11.62 -4.40
N LEU A 253 -9.22 -12.74 -3.66
CA LEU A 253 -9.54 -14.06 -4.20
C LEU A 253 -10.99 -14.14 -4.68
N GLU A 254 -11.96 -13.72 -3.84
CA GLU A 254 -13.37 -13.66 -4.24
C GLU A 254 -13.60 -12.73 -5.45
N ALA A 255 -12.88 -11.61 -5.52
CA ALA A 255 -12.96 -10.69 -6.64
C ALA A 255 -12.41 -11.33 -7.93
N GLN A 256 -11.31 -12.08 -7.85
CA GLN A 256 -10.75 -12.81 -9.00
C GLN A 256 -11.66 -13.94 -9.47
N GLU A 257 -12.28 -14.69 -8.57
CA GLU A 257 -13.28 -15.71 -8.92
C GLU A 257 -14.46 -15.11 -9.66
N LYS A 258 -15.00 -13.99 -9.16
CA LYS A 258 -16.09 -13.26 -9.83
C LYS A 258 -15.65 -12.71 -11.19
N ALA A 259 -14.46 -12.14 -11.29
CA ALA A 259 -13.91 -11.64 -12.55
C ALA A 259 -13.74 -12.75 -13.59
N LEU A 260 -13.26 -13.93 -13.18
CA LEU A 260 -13.16 -15.10 -14.05
C LEU A 260 -14.54 -15.56 -14.53
N GLN A 261 -15.52 -15.68 -13.63
CA GLN A 261 -16.88 -16.08 -13.99
C GLN A 261 -17.53 -15.10 -14.97
N LEU A 262 -17.36 -13.79 -14.75
CA LEU A 262 -17.86 -12.75 -15.65
C LEU A 262 -17.13 -12.78 -17.00
N GLY A 263 -15.81 -12.95 -17.00
CA GLY A 263 -15.02 -13.05 -18.23
C GLY A 263 -15.39 -14.26 -19.08
N LEU A 264 -15.62 -15.43 -18.46
CA LEU A 264 -16.08 -16.63 -19.15
C LEU A 264 -17.48 -16.44 -19.77
N LYS A 265 -18.41 -15.81 -19.02
CA LYS A 265 -19.75 -15.48 -19.55
C LYS A 265 -19.67 -14.51 -20.73
N ALA A 266 -18.85 -13.47 -20.63
CA ALA A 266 -18.66 -12.49 -21.69
C ALA A 266 -18.07 -13.14 -22.96
N LEU A 267 -17.08 -14.03 -22.82
CA LEU A 267 -16.53 -14.79 -23.94
C LEU A 267 -17.57 -15.75 -24.56
N ASP A 268 -18.44 -16.35 -23.76
CA ASP A 268 -19.53 -17.20 -24.27
C ASP A 268 -20.59 -16.40 -25.04
N GLU A 269 -20.93 -15.19 -24.58
CA GLU A 269 -21.82 -14.27 -25.29
C GLU A 269 -21.21 -13.78 -26.60
N GLU A 270 -19.94 -13.37 -26.57
CA GLU A 270 -19.20 -12.92 -27.75
C GLU A 270 -19.05 -14.06 -28.77
N ARG A 271 -18.80 -15.29 -28.31
CA ARG A 271 -18.80 -16.50 -29.17
C ARG A 271 -20.14 -16.70 -29.86
N LYS A 272 -21.26 -16.58 -29.12
CA LYS A 272 -22.61 -16.73 -29.70
C LYS A 272 -22.90 -15.65 -30.74
N GLN A 273 -22.51 -14.40 -30.44
CA GLN A 273 -22.64 -13.29 -31.37
C GLN A 273 -21.83 -13.55 -32.65
N TRP A 274 -20.56 -13.93 -32.53
CA TRP A 274 -19.70 -14.21 -33.68
C TRP A 274 -20.22 -15.38 -34.52
N LYS A 275 -20.69 -16.46 -33.89
CA LYS A 275 -21.34 -17.58 -34.61
C LYS A 275 -22.57 -17.11 -35.38
N SER A 276 -23.42 -16.26 -34.78
CA SER A 276 -24.64 -15.74 -35.43
C SER A 276 -24.35 -14.78 -36.58
N VAL A 277 -23.35 -13.91 -36.43
CA VAL A 277 -22.92 -12.97 -37.46
C VAL A 277 -22.28 -13.74 -38.61
N TYR A 278 -21.38 -14.66 -38.31
CA TYR A 278 -20.76 -15.52 -39.31
C TYR A 278 -21.80 -16.32 -40.11
N SER A 279 -22.77 -16.97 -39.44
CA SER A 279 -23.81 -17.74 -40.13
C SER A 279 -24.70 -16.86 -41.02
N LEU A 280 -25.07 -15.67 -40.54
CA LEU A 280 -25.88 -14.73 -41.31
C LEU A 280 -25.17 -14.28 -42.58
N HIS A 281 -23.87 -13.98 -42.49
CA HIS A 281 -23.08 -13.54 -43.63
C HIS A 281 -22.71 -14.70 -44.58
N HIS A 282 -22.52 -15.90 -44.05
CA HIS A 282 -22.32 -17.13 -44.84
C HIS A 282 -23.55 -17.48 -45.70
N ASP A 283 -24.75 -17.47 -45.13
CA ASP A 283 -26.00 -17.66 -45.86
C ASP A 283 -26.17 -16.62 -46.98
N ARG A 284 -25.77 -15.38 -46.72
CA ARG A 284 -25.81 -14.28 -47.70
C ARG A 284 -24.79 -14.49 -48.82
N GLY A 285 -23.55 -14.85 -48.49
CA GLY A 285 -22.53 -15.18 -49.48
C GLY A 285 -22.99 -16.31 -50.40
N THR A 286 -23.65 -17.33 -49.84
CA THR A 286 -24.20 -18.47 -50.59
C THR A 286 -25.30 -18.04 -51.57
N LYS A 287 -26.17 -17.10 -51.18
CA LYS A 287 -27.31 -16.63 -52.00
C LYS A 287 -26.91 -15.58 -53.03
N HIS A 288 -26.06 -14.63 -52.65
CA HIS A 288 -25.73 -13.47 -53.47
C HIS A 288 -24.49 -13.69 -54.33
N GLY A 289 -23.60 -14.62 -53.94
CA GLY A 289 -22.48 -15.16 -54.74
C GLY A 289 -21.75 -14.09 -55.54
N ALA A 290 -20.68 -13.52 -54.99
CA ALA A 290 -20.00 -12.40 -55.63
C ALA A 290 -19.56 -12.77 -57.06
N LYS A 291 -20.03 -12.02 -58.05
CA LYS A 291 -19.56 -12.13 -59.43
C LYS A 291 -18.28 -11.31 -59.56
N GLN A 292 -17.22 -11.94 -60.04
CA GLN A 292 -15.98 -11.24 -60.34
C GLN A 292 -16.27 -10.07 -61.29
N GLU A 293 -15.78 -8.87 -60.97
CA GLU A 293 -15.92 -7.70 -61.85
C GLU A 293 -15.44 -8.07 -63.27
N PRO A 294 -16.10 -7.63 -64.34
CA PRO A 294 -15.61 -7.93 -65.68
C PRO A 294 -14.23 -7.29 -65.91
N TYR A 295 -13.32 -8.06 -66.52
CA TYR A 295 -11.89 -7.69 -66.67
C TYR A 295 -11.64 -6.30 -67.29
N TRP A 296 -12.57 -5.81 -68.12
CA TRP A 296 -12.46 -4.49 -68.73
C TRP A 296 -12.44 -3.35 -67.71
N ILE A 297 -13.00 -3.54 -66.51
CA ILE A 297 -12.99 -2.54 -65.43
C ILE A 297 -11.58 -2.30 -64.91
N VAL A 298 -10.73 -3.34 -64.88
CA VAL A 298 -9.30 -3.20 -64.51
C VAL A 298 -8.58 -2.31 -65.52
N ILE A 299 -8.86 -2.52 -66.81
CA ILE A 299 -8.30 -1.69 -67.90
C ILE A 299 -8.82 -0.26 -67.76
N ALA A 300 -10.11 -0.07 -67.51
CA ALA A 300 -10.72 1.25 -67.32
C ALA A 300 -10.09 2.01 -66.14
N LYS A 301 -10.00 1.39 -64.95
CA LYS A 301 -9.38 1.99 -63.74
C LYS A 301 -7.92 2.37 -64.01
N ALA A 302 -7.16 1.51 -64.68
CA ALA A 302 -5.77 1.83 -65.07
C ALA A 302 -5.69 2.98 -66.09
N THR A 303 -6.59 3.04 -67.08
CA THR A 303 -6.65 4.17 -68.03
C THR A 303 -7.05 5.48 -67.37
N PHE A 304 -7.97 5.47 -66.40
CA PHE A 304 -8.32 6.67 -65.63
C PHE A 304 -7.15 7.16 -64.76
N ALA A 305 -6.41 6.25 -64.12
CA ALA A 305 -5.21 6.61 -63.36
C ALA A 305 -4.14 7.24 -64.28
N ALA A 306 -3.95 6.70 -65.49
CA ALA A 306 -3.02 7.25 -66.48
C ALA A 306 -3.46 8.63 -67.01
N LEU A 307 -4.76 8.83 -67.26
CA LEU A 307 -5.32 10.13 -67.64
C LEU A 307 -5.14 11.17 -66.53
N PHE A 308 -5.36 10.79 -65.27
CA PHE A 308 -5.13 11.67 -64.13
C PHE A 308 -3.65 12.02 -63.96
N ALA A 309 -2.77 11.02 -64.12
CA ALA A 309 -1.31 11.24 -64.11
C ALA A 309 -0.86 12.14 -65.27
N LEU A 310 -1.51 12.06 -66.44
CA LEU A 310 -1.26 12.92 -67.59
C LEU A 310 -1.70 14.37 -67.32
N LEU A 311 -2.86 14.58 -66.71
CA LEU A 311 -3.32 15.90 -66.28
C LEU A 311 -2.39 16.51 -65.21
N ALA A 312 -1.99 15.71 -64.21
CA ALA A 312 -1.05 16.13 -63.17
C ALA A 312 0.35 16.46 -63.74
N ALA A 313 0.86 15.64 -64.66
CA ALA A 313 2.13 15.89 -65.34
C ALA A 313 2.07 17.10 -66.28
N GLY A 314 0.93 17.33 -66.94
CA GLY A 314 0.69 18.51 -67.77
C GLY A 314 0.68 19.81 -66.95
N TRP A 315 0.23 19.76 -65.70
CA TRP A 315 0.18 20.92 -64.81
C TRP A 315 1.54 21.25 -64.16
N PHE A 316 2.37 20.26 -63.87
CA PHE A 316 3.60 20.44 -63.07
C PHE A 316 4.93 20.12 -63.79
N ILE A 317 4.94 19.22 -64.77
CA ILE A 317 6.18 18.57 -65.27
C ILE A 317 6.50 18.96 -66.73
N PHE A 318 5.54 19.54 -67.45
CA PHE A 318 5.67 19.90 -68.87
C PHE A 318 6.87 20.82 -69.16
N PHE A 319 7.28 21.67 -68.22
CA PHE A 319 8.40 22.61 -68.38
C PHE A 319 9.79 22.04 -68.05
N ILE A 320 9.87 20.84 -67.45
CA ILE A 320 11.12 20.35 -66.82
C ILE A 320 11.82 19.28 -67.66
N SER A 321 11.09 18.44 -68.40
CA SER A 321 11.73 17.34 -69.15
C SER A 321 10.87 16.81 -70.29
N PRO A 322 11.44 16.52 -71.49
CA PRO A 322 10.72 15.87 -72.58
C PRO A 322 10.28 14.43 -72.27
N PHE A 323 10.77 13.84 -71.18
CA PHE A 323 10.37 12.49 -70.74
C PHE A 323 9.05 12.46 -69.95
N PHE A 324 8.35 13.59 -69.82
CA PHE A 324 7.06 13.66 -69.11
C PHE A 324 6.00 12.70 -69.69
N VAL A 325 6.10 12.36 -70.98
CA VAL A 325 5.21 11.42 -71.68
C VAL A 325 5.34 9.98 -71.13
N LEU A 326 6.46 9.64 -70.48
CA LEU A 326 6.65 8.32 -69.86
C LEU A 326 5.89 8.18 -68.53
N PHE A 327 5.56 9.29 -67.86
CA PHE A 327 4.93 9.25 -66.54
C PHE A 327 3.51 8.64 -66.57
N PRO A 328 2.62 9.00 -67.51
CA PRO A 328 1.33 8.32 -67.69
C PRO A 328 1.46 6.83 -68.00
N VAL A 329 2.51 6.43 -68.75
CA VAL A 329 2.75 5.03 -69.12
C VAL A 329 3.17 4.22 -67.89
N VAL A 330 4.06 4.75 -67.05
CA VAL A 330 4.46 4.11 -65.79
C VAL A 330 3.30 4.05 -64.80
N ALA A 331 2.53 5.13 -64.68
CA ALA A 331 1.34 5.17 -63.83
C ALA A 331 0.28 4.15 -64.28
N TRP A 332 0.07 4.01 -65.60
CA TRP A 332 -0.82 3.00 -66.17
C TRP A 332 -0.38 1.59 -65.79
N TRP A 333 0.91 1.27 -65.98
CA TRP A 333 1.45 -0.05 -65.66
C TRP A 333 1.36 -0.37 -64.16
N ALA A 334 1.69 0.59 -63.29
CA ALA A 334 1.59 0.42 -61.85
C ALA A 334 0.13 0.21 -61.41
N ALA A 335 -0.80 1.03 -61.91
CA ALA A 335 -2.23 0.90 -61.62
C ALA A 335 -2.80 -0.40 -62.18
N PHE A 336 -2.41 -0.79 -63.39
CA PHE A 336 -2.82 -2.05 -64.00
C PHE A 336 -2.35 -3.25 -63.19
N LEU A 337 -1.10 -3.29 -62.75
CA LEU A 337 -0.58 -4.37 -61.91
C LEU A 337 -1.29 -4.42 -60.54
N TYR A 338 -1.55 -3.27 -59.94
CA TYR A 338 -2.28 -3.16 -58.68
C TYR A 338 -3.72 -3.68 -58.81
N TYR A 339 -4.51 -3.12 -59.72
CA TYR A 339 -5.91 -3.53 -59.91
C TYR A 339 -6.04 -4.95 -60.46
N ARG A 340 -5.08 -5.43 -61.27
CA ARG A 340 -5.04 -6.83 -61.72
C ARG A 340 -4.76 -7.79 -60.58
N ARG A 341 -3.89 -7.43 -59.63
CA ARG A 341 -3.65 -8.24 -58.42
C ARG A 341 -4.92 -8.30 -57.57
N GLN A 342 -5.55 -7.15 -57.33
CA GLN A 342 -6.80 -7.05 -56.58
C GLN A 342 -7.94 -7.85 -57.24
N TRP A 343 -8.01 -7.84 -58.57
CA TRP A 343 -9.00 -8.58 -59.34
C TRP A 343 -8.78 -10.11 -59.31
N ARG A 344 -7.51 -10.57 -59.29
CA ARG A 344 -7.18 -12.01 -59.27
C ARG A 344 -7.29 -12.64 -57.89
N THR A 345 -6.88 -11.92 -56.84
CA THR A 345 -6.83 -12.45 -55.47
C THR A 345 -7.19 -11.33 -54.48
N PRO A 346 -8.47 -10.94 -54.38
CA PRO A 346 -8.89 -9.95 -53.39
C PRO A 346 -8.73 -10.50 -51.98
N SER A 347 -8.36 -9.67 -51.02
CA SER A 347 -8.47 -10.03 -49.60
C SER A 347 -9.95 -10.16 -49.22
N ARG A 348 -10.26 -10.91 -48.14
CA ARG A 348 -11.65 -11.14 -47.71
C ARG A 348 -12.41 -9.84 -47.39
N ILE A 349 -11.71 -8.84 -46.84
CA ILE A 349 -12.28 -7.51 -46.56
C ILE A 349 -12.54 -6.74 -47.86
N GLU A 350 -11.61 -6.77 -48.82
CA GLU A 350 -11.81 -6.14 -50.12
C GLU A 350 -12.92 -6.82 -50.91
N PHE A 351 -13.06 -8.14 -50.80
CA PHE A 351 -14.13 -8.91 -51.42
C PHE A 351 -15.51 -8.51 -50.89
N PHE A 352 -15.60 -8.25 -49.59
CA PHE A 352 -16.81 -7.74 -48.95
C PHE A 352 -17.10 -6.28 -49.34
N ASP A 353 -16.07 -5.42 -49.39
CA ASP A 353 -16.23 -4.00 -49.73
C ASP A 353 -16.56 -3.77 -51.22
N LEU A 354 -16.07 -4.61 -52.13
CA LEU A 354 -16.31 -4.50 -53.59
C LEU A 354 -17.79 -4.61 -53.98
N GLU A 355 -18.60 -5.27 -53.15
CA GLU A 355 -20.02 -5.47 -53.41
C GLU A 355 -20.90 -4.24 -53.05
N HIS A 356 -20.31 -3.14 -52.55
CA HIS A 356 -21.03 -1.89 -52.20
C HIS A 356 -22.24 -2.12 -51.27
N VAL A 357 -22.21 -3.14 -50.43
CA VAL A 357 -23.31 -3.41 -49.51
C VAL A 357 -23.17 -2.53 -48.28
N GLN A 358 -23.58 -1.26 -48.39
CA GLN A 358 -23.85 -0.46 -47.20
C GLN A 358 -25.13 -0.97 -46.56
N PHE A 359 -24.99 -1.65 -45.42
CA PHE A 359 -26.13 -2.06 -44.62
C PHE A 359 -26.67 -0.86 -43.85
N VAL A 360 -27.99 -0.68 -43.89
CA VAL A 360 -28.71 0.10 -42.87
C VAL A 360 -28.53 -0.66 -41.55
N ILE A 361 -27.73 -0.11 -40.65
CA ILE A 361 -27.73 -0.51 -39.24
C ILE A 361 -29.19 -0.34 -38.78
N PRO A 362 -29.90 -1.39 -38.32
CA PRO A 362 -31.20 -1.16 -37.69
C PRO A 362 -30.96 -0.20 -36.53
N ALA A 363 -31.59 0.97 -36.60
CA ALA A 363 -31.45 2.10 -35.68
C ALA A 363 -32.01 1.80 -34.28
N LYS A 364 -31.62 0.68 -33.67
CA LYS A 364 -31.96 0.34 -32.29
C LYS A 364 -30.83 0.63 -31.30
N ASP A 365 -29.58 0.73 -31.75
CA ASP A 365 -28.44 0.95 -30.84
C ASP A 365 -27.66 2.26 -31.07
N ALA A 366 -28.00 3.06 -32.10
CA ALA A 366 -27.35 4.35 -32.34
C ALA A 366 -27.68 5.41 -31.27
N HIS A 367 -28.69 5.18 -30.43
CA HIS A 367 -29.02 6.05 -29.29
C HIS A 367 -28.49 5.55 -27.95
N ALA A 368 -27.76 4.43 -27.91
CA ALA A 368 -27.16 3.91 -26.66
C ALA A 368 -25.66 4.24 -26.52
N ALA A 369 -24.98 4.67 -27.58
CA ALA A 369 -23.54 4.91 -27.59
C ALA A 369 -23.10 6.31 -27.09
N ASP A 370 -24.04 7.22 -26.81
CA ASP A 370 -23.75 8.60 -26.38
C ASP A 370 -24.03 8.84 -24.89
N ARG A 371 -23.83 7.83 -24.05
CA ARG A 371 -23.60 8.09 -22.62
C ARG A 371 -22.09 8.16 -22.38
N PRO A 372 -21.51 9.33 -22.04
CA PRO A 372 -20.14 9.35 -21.58
C PRO A 372 -20.06 8.48 -20.33
N VAL A 373 -19.18 7.49 -20.35
CA VAL A 373 -18.75 6.74 -19.16
C VAL A 373 -17.94 7.71 -18.30
N GLY A 374 -18.68 8.58 -17.62
CA GLY A 374 -18.18 9.42 -16.55
C GLY A 374 -18.00 8.58 -15.30
N ALA A 375 -16.77 8.61 -14.80
CA ALA A 375 -16.33 8.37 -13.43
C ALA A 375 -17.39 7.96 -12.39
N PHE A 376 -17.07 6.90 -11.65
CA PHE A 376 -17.28 6.76 -10.21
C PHE A 376 -18.15 7.84 -9.53
N GLY A 377 -19.35 7.50 -9.05
CA GLY A 377 -19.99 8.30 -8.01
C GLY A 377 -21.51 8.17 -7.85
N ARG A 378 -21.92 7.54 -6.74
CA ARG A 378 -23.18 7.73 -5.99
C ARG A 378 -24.51 7.55 -6.72
N VAL A 379 -25.14 6.40 -6.45
CA VAL A 379 -26.60 6.26 -6.45
C VAL A 379 -27.18 7.10 -5.31
N ARG A 380 -27.98 8.12 -5.63
CA ARG A 380 -28.87 8.80 -4.69
C ARG A 380 -30.31 8.66 -5.20
N ASN A 381 -31.11 7.93 -4.43
CA ASN A 381 -32.56 7.89 -4.53
C ASN A 381 -33.13 9.30 -4.55
N ASN A 382 -34.06 9.58 -5.47
CA ASN A 382 -35.17 10.49 -5.22
C ASN A 382 -36.43 9.92 -5.88
N LYS A 383 -37.42 9.64 -5.04
CA LYS A 383 -38.83 9.53 -5.41
C LYS A 383 -39.30 10.92 -5.82
N GLU A 384 -40.04 11.02 -6.91
CA GLU A 384 -40.96 12.13 -7.15
C GLU A 384 -42.37 11.56 -7.27
N GLU A 385 -43.23 12.11 -6.42
CA GLU A 385 -44.67 11.98 -6.39
C GLU A 385 -45.26 12.71 -7.62
N LEU A 386 -46.27 12.12 -8.23
CA LEU A 386 -47.14 12.79 -9.20
C LEU A 386 -48.33 13.44 -8.46
N PRO A 387 -48.87 14.54 -8.99
CA PRO A 387 -49.97 15.27 -8.38
C PRO A 387 -51.32 14.64 -8.75
N GLU A 388 -52.19 14.47 -7.77
CA GLU A 388 -53.60 14.89 -7.76
C GLU A 388 -54.13 14.92 -6.32
#